data_AF-A0A8S2AGQ5-F1
#
_entry.id   AF-A0A8S2AGQ5-F1
#
_cell.length_a   1.000
_cell.length_b   1.000
_cell.length_c   1.000
_cell.angle_alpha   90.00
_cell.angle_beta   90.00
_cell.angle_gamma   90.00
#
_symmetry.space_group_name_H-M   'P 1'
#
loop_
_entity.id
_entity.type
_entity.pdbx_description
1 polymer ?
#
loop_
_entity_poly.entity_id
_entity_poly.type
_entity_poly.pdbx_seq_one_letter_code
_entity_poly.pdbx_strand_id
1 'polypeptide(L)'
;MNFYDTRDGSCGRYELPDNKWWKTGVCVINNVLYINFSGFGLMWNDSELMLWRVVVTDLDLGKFQSVGMGEYYGKLAFLWRRQLVYRGAISQAIWCKMVVLHRSEEGIRGTA
;
A
#
# COMPACT_ATOMS: atom_id res chain seq x y z
N MET A 1 14.09 -1.84 -0.32
CA MET A 1 13.46 -1.53 -1.62
C MET A 1 14.58 -1.09 -2.53
N ASN A 2 14.76 -1.68 -3.70
CA ASN A 2 15.78 -1.21 -4.62
C ASN A 2 15.23 0.00 -5.38
N PHE A 3 16.08 0.98 -5.64
CA PHE A 3 15.78 2.08 -6.55
C PHE A 3 16.87 2.15 -7.61
N TYR A 4 16.50 2.66 -8.77
CA TYR A 4 17.38 2.82 -9.90
C TYR A 4 17.47 4.31 -10.23
N ASP A 5 18.68 4.86 -10.23
CA ASP A 5 18.91 6.23 -10.68
C ASP A 5 19.20 6.21 -12.18
N THR A 6 18.30 6.79 -12.96
CA THR A 6 18.43 6.83 -14.42
C THR A 6 19.51 7.79 -14.90
N ARG A 7 20.04 8.67 -14.03
CA ARG A 7 21.04 9.68 -14.39
C ARG A 7 22.44 9.08 -14.49
N ASP A 8 22.78 8.17 -13.58
CA ASP A 8 24.10 7.54 -13.50
C ASP A 8 24.06 6.00 -13.63
N GLY A 9 22.86 5.42 -13.72
CA GLY A 9 22.66 3.98 -13.87
C GLY A 9 22.88 3.19 -12.58
N SER A 10 23.02 3.86 -11.43
CA SER A 10 23.27 3.22 -10.15
C SER A 10 22.02 2.54 -9.59
N CYS A 11 22.22 1.43 -8.89
CA CYS A 11 21.18 0.80 -8.08
C CYS A 11 21.48 1.05 -6.61
N GLY A 12 20.51 1.63 -5.90
CA GLY A 12 20.55 1.77 -4.46
C GLY A 12 19.52 0.90 -3.76
N ARG A 13 19.59 0.83 -2.42
CA ARG A 13 18.62 0.12 -1.60
C ARG A 13 18.18 0.99 -0.43
N TYR A 14 16.87 1.25 -0.34
CA TYR A 14 16.26 1.73 0.89
C TYR A 14 16.11 0.58 1.87
N GLU A 15 16.43 0.84 3.14
CA GLU A 15 16.02 -0.03 4.22
C GLU A 15 14.49 -0.10 4.24
N LEU A 16 13.98 -1.32 4.39
CA LEU A 16 12.56 -1.54 4.60
C LEU A 16 12.36 -1.92 6.06
N PRO A 17 11.16 -1.65 6.60
CA PRO A 17 10.75 -2.28 7.84
C PRO A 17 10.86 -3.81 7.75
N ASP A 18 11.03 -4.45 8.92
CA ASP A 18 11.31 -5.86 9.16
C ASP A 18 11.06 -6.84 8.00
N ASN A 19 12.04 -7.69 7.71
CA ASN A 19 12.07 -8.61 6.56
C ASN A 19 10.96 -9.69 6.57
N LYS A 20 10.19 -9.77 7.65
CA LYS A 20 9.05 -10.67 7.81
C LYS A 20 7.81 -10.23 7.05
N TRP A 21 7.73 -8.97 6.61
CA TRP A 21 6.58 -8.46 5.87
C TRP A 21 6.83 -8.48 4.36
N TRP A 22 5.97 -9.16 3.61
CA TRP A 22 6.01 -9.11 2.15
C TRP A 22 5.13 -7.98 1.61
N LYS A 23 5.58 -7.37 0.51
CA LYS A 23 4.83 -6.36 -0.22
C LYS A 23 3.68 -7.01 -0.95
N THR A 24 2.51 -6.42 -0.86
CA THR A 24 1.29 -6.94 -1.49
C THR A 24 0.75 -6.04 -2.58
N GLY A 25 1.10 -4.76 -2.56
CA GLY A 25 0.73 -3.76 -3.57
C GLY A 25 1.59 -2.50 -3.46
N VAL A 26 1.62 -1.72 -4.54
CA VAL A 26 2.35 -0.44 -4.63
C VAL A 26 1.58 0.54 -5.50
N CYS A 27 1.62 1.82 -5.14
CA CYS A 27 1.04 2.90 -5.95
C CYS A 27 1.80 4.20 -5.70
N VAL A 28 1.89 5.07 -6.70
CA VAL A 28 2.42 6.42 -6.55
C VAL A 28 1.27 7.40 -6.78
N ILE A 29 1.05 8.29 -5.82
CA ILE A 29 0.05 9.37 -5.92
C ILE A 29 0.71 10.67 -5.47
N ASN A 30 0.61 11.72 -6.27
CA ASN A 30 1.19 13.04 -5.96
C ASN A 30 2.67 12.97 -5.54
N ASN A 31 3.48 12.21 -6.31
CA ASN A 31 4.91 11.94 -6.04
C ASN A 31 5.22 11.24 -4.71
N VAL A 32 4.22 10.71 -4.02
CA VAL A 32 4.41 9.89 -2.82
C VAL A 32 4.26 8.41 -3.18
N LEU A 33 5.26 7.61 -2.82
CA LEU A 33 5.25 6.16 -3.00
C LEU A 33 4.54 5.50 -1.81
N TYR A 34 3.48 4.77 -2.10
CA TYR A 34 2.72 3.97 -1.14
C TYR A 34 2.95 2.48 -1.37
N ILE A 35 3.14 1.72 -0.29
CA ILE A 35 3.30 0.27 -0.31
C ILE A 35 2.40 -0.34 0.76
N ASN A 36 1.64 -1.37 0.39
CA ASN A 36 0.89 -2.17 1.37
C ASN A 36 1.70 -3.43 1.75
N PHE A 37 2.03 -3.55 3.02
CA PHE A 37 2.74 -4.70 3.58
C PHE A 37 1.78 -5.66 4.27
N SER A 38 1.87 -6.95 3.94
CA SER A 38 1.13 -7.98 4.67
C SER A 38 1.60 -8.03 6.12
N GLY A 39 0.65 -7.94 7.06
CA GLY A 39 0.94 -7.98 8.50
C GLY A 39 1.32 -6.64 9.13
N PHE A 40 1.43 -5.56 8.34
CA PHE A 40 1.73 -4.22 8.87
C PHE A 40 0.79 -3.12 8.35
N GLY A 41 0.33 -3.24 7.10
CA GLY A 41 -0.60 -2.30 6.48
C GLY A 41 0.05 -1.31 5.53
N LEU A 42 -0.62 -0.18 5.34
CA LEU A 42 -0.25 0.82 4.35
C LEU A 42 0.85 1.74 4.86
N MET A 43 1.89 1.91 4.06
CA MET A 43 3.02 2.78 4.35
C MET A 43 3.29 3.74 3.20
N TRP A 44 3.93 4.85 3.51
CA TRP A 44 4.41 5.84 2.55
C TRP A 44 5.89 6.16 2.77
N ASN A 45 6.59 6.49 1.69
CA ASN A 45 7.98 6.95 1.76
C ASN A 45 8.00 8.47 1.90
N ASP A 46 8.53 8.95 3.02
CA ASP A 46 8.85 10.34 3.24
C ASP A 46 10.19 10.64 2.60
N SER A 47 10.17 11.17 1.37
CA SER A 47 11.39 11.45 0.60
C SER A 47 12.25 12.56 1.20
N GLU A 48 11.65 13.47 1.99
CA GLU A 48 12.38 14.56 2.63
C GLU A 48 13.23 14.05 3.79
N LEU A 49 12.67 13.11 4.56
CA LEU A 49 13.35 12.51 5.71
C LEU A 49 14.00 11.15 5.39
N MET A 50 13.79 10.62 4.18
CA MET A 50 14.27 9.32 3.71
C MET A 50 13.83 8.16 4.62
N LEU A 51 12.58 8.21 5.12
CA LEU A 51 12.03 7.24 6.07
C LEU A 51 10.68 6.70 5.62
N TRP A 52 10.40 5.45 5.99
CA TRP A 52 9.09 4.83 5.80
C TRP A 52 8.18 5.13 7.00
N ARG A 53 6.98 5.63 6.72
CA ARG A 53 5.98 5.99 7.73
C ARG A 53 4.68 5.23 7.50
N VAL A 54 3.96 4.93 8.58
CA VAL A 54 2.63 4.31 8.53
C VAL A 54 1.62 5.35 8.05
N VAL A 55 0.71 4.95 7.17
CA VAL A 55 -0.52 5.72 6.93
C VAL A 55 -1.54 5.31 7.98
N VAL A 56 -2.01 6.25 8.79
CA VAL A 56 -3.07 5.96 9.77
C VAL A 56 -4.40 5.85 9.04
N THR A 57 -4.99 4.66 9.00
CA THR A 57 -6.25 4.42 8.28
C THR A 57 -7.10 3.36 8.97
N ASP A 58 -8.42 3.45 8.76
CA ASP A 58 -9.44 2.46 9.13
C ASP A 58 -9.61 1.35 8.07
N LEU A 59 -8.71 1.26 7.09
CA LEU A 59 -8.72 0.25 6.06
C LEU A 59 -8.50 -1.17 6.64
N ASP A 60 -9.56 -1.97 6.65
CA ASP A 60 -9.50 -3.41 6.88
C ASP A 60 -9.72 -4.18 5.58
N LEU A 61 -8.67 -4.86 5.11
CA LEU A 61 -8.71 -5.73 3.93
C LEU A 61 -9.01 -7.19 4.29
N GLY A 62 -9.08 -7.52 5.58
CA GLY A 62 -9.22 -8.88 6.10
C GLY A 62 -8.02 -9.77 5.76
N LYS A 63 -8.27 -11.07 5.58
CA LYS A 63 -7.25 -12.00 5.07
C LYS A 63 -7.19 -11.94 3.55
N PHE A 64 -6.05 -11.50 3.02
CA PHE A 64 -5.77 -11.44 1.59
C PHE A 64 -4.37 -11.98 1.30
N GLN A 65 -4.14 -12.45 0.07
CA GLN A 65 -2.80 -12.89 -0.38
C GLN A 65 -2.05 -11.76 -1.09
N SER A 66 -2.75 -10.99 -1.91
CA SER A 66 -2.19 -9.91 -2.72
C SER A 66 -3.24 -8.82 -2.96
N VAL A 67 -2.80 -7.59 -3.17
CA VAL A 67 -3.66 -6.42 -3.35
C VAL A 67 -3.16 -5.60 -4.53
N GLY A 68 -3.99 -5.45 -5.55
CA GLY A 68 -3.79 -4.42 -6.56
C GLY A 68 -4.00 -3.04 -5.93
N MET A 69 -3.11 -2.10 -6.23
CA MET A 69 -3.25 -0.70 -5.81
C MET A 69 -3.19 0.20 -7.02
N GLY A 70 -3.98 1.27 -7.00
CA GLY A 70 -4.05 2.23 -8.11
C GLY A 70 -4.50 3.61 -7.66
N GLU A 71 -4.16 4.62 -8.45
CA GLU A 71 -4.67 5.98 -8.29
C GLU A 71 -6.04 6.07 -8.97
N TYR A 72 -7.01 6.70 -8.30
CA TYR A 72 -8.34 6.95 -8.84
C TYR A 72 -8.92 8.27 -8.33
N TYR A 73 -8.87 9.32 -9.15
CA TYR A 73 -9.37 10.66 -8.82
C TYR A 73 -8.83 11.21 -7.48
N GLY A 74 -7.52 11.14 -7.31
CA GLY A 74 -6.79 11.56 -6.12
C GLY A 74 -6.95 10.63 -4.91
N LYS A 75 -7.62 9.49 -5.07
CA LYS A 75 -7.79 8.47 -4.03
C LYS A 75 -6.93 7.26 -4.33
N LEU A 76 -6.60 6.53 -3.28
CA LEU A 76 -5.88 5.27 -3.38
C LEU A 76 -6.89 4.12 -3.42
N ALA A 77 -7.02 3.48 -4.58
CA ALA A 77 -7.88 2.31 -4.75
C ALA A 77 -7.13 1.03 -4.41
N PHE A 78 -7.78 0.14 -3.65
CA PHE A 78 -7.33 -1.20 -3.31
C PHE A 78 -8.26 -2.20 -3.98
N LEU A 79 -7.70 -3.18 -4.69
CA LEU A 79 -8.42 -4.29 -5.29
C LEU A 79 -7.84 -5.61 -4.81
N TRP A 80 -8.66 -6.49 -4.27
CA TRP A 80 -8.18 -7.78 -3.78
C TRP A 80 -9.20 -8.88 -3.97
N ARG A 81 -8.73 -10.12 -4.05
CA ARG A 81 -9.59 -11.29 -4.13
C ARG A 81 -9.97 -11.74 -2.73
N ARG A 82 -11.26 -11.97 -2.50
CA ARG A 82 -11.76 -12.57 -1.27
C ARG A 82 -12.51 -13.85 -1.58
N GLN A 83 -12.21 -14.89 -0.82
CA GLN A 83 -12.94 -16.15 -0.86
C GLN A 83 -14.11 -16.06 0.11
N LEU A 84 -15.30 -16.41 -0.35
CA LEU A 84 -16.51 -16.46 0.46
C LEU A 84 -16.93 -17.93 0.58
N VAL A 85 -17.16 -18.37 1.80
CA VAL A 85 -17.66 -19.72 2.11
C VAL A 85 -19.08 -19.57 2.62
N TYR A 86 -20.05 -20.08 1.86
CA TYR A 86 -21.46 -20.06 2.26
C TYR A 86 -22.09 -21.42 2.02
N ARG A 87 -22.61 -22.05 3.08
CA ARG A 87 -23.25 -23.39 3.05
C ARG A 87 -22.42 -24.45 2.31
N GLY A 88 -21.10 -24.45 2.50
CA GLY A 88 -20.19 -25.42 1.87
C GLY A 88 -19.78 -25.09 0.43
N ALA A 89 -20.37 -24.08 -0.21
CA ALA A 89 -19.92 -23.58 -1.50
C ALA A 89 -18.81 -22.53 -1.33
N ILE A 90 -17.75 -22.67 -2.13
CA ILE A 90 -16.67 -21.69 -2.25
C ILE A 90 -16.95 -20.81 -3.46
N SER A 91 -17.06 -19.51 -3.24
CA SER A 91 -17.09 -18.50 -4.31
C SER A 91 -15.96 -17.50 -4.14
N GLN A 92 -15.62 -16.81 -5.22
CA GLN A 92 -14.56 -15.81 -5.23
C GLN A 92 -15.09 -14.53 -5.86
N ALA A 93 -14.81 -13.41 -5.22
CA ALA A 93 -15.13 -12.09 -5.72
C ALA A 93 -13.89 -11.20 -5.65
N ILE A 94 -13.82 -10.23 -6.56
CA ILE A 94 -12.88 -9.12 -6.46
C ILE A 94 -13.59 -8.02 -5.67
N TRP A 95 -12.95 -7.58 -4.60
CA TRP A 95 -13.41 -6.48 -3.76
C TRP A 95 -12.60 -5.24 -4.10
N CYS A 96 -13.22 -4.08 -3.90
CA CYS A 96 -12.59 -2.78 -4.08
C CYS A 96 -12.90 -1.88 -2.89
N LYS A 97 -11.91 -1.12 -2.42
CA LYS A 97 -12.08 -0.05 -1.43
C LYS A 97 -11.19 1.13 -1.81
N MET A 98 -11.71 2.35 -1.67
CA MET A 98 -10.99 3.56 -2.01
C MET A 98 -10.67 4.32 -0.74
N VAL A 99 -9.44 4.78 -0.60
CA VAL A 99 -8.98 5.54 0.55
C VAL A 99 -8.70 6.97 0.12
N VAL A 100 -9.36 7.93 0.77
CA VAL A 100 -9.03 9.35 0.67
C VAL A 100 -7.82 9.61 1.56
N LEU A 101 -6.78 10.24 1.00
CA LEU A 101 -5.54 10.54 1.72
C LEU A 101 -5.48 12.02 2.07
N HIS A 102 -5.23 12.30 3.34
CA HIS A 102 -5.03 13.65 3.89
C HIS A 102 -3.61 13.79 4.42
N ARG A 103 -2.84 14.71 3.85
CA ARG A 103 -1.47 15.03 4.29
C ARG A 103 -1.48 16.20 5.26
N SER A 104 -0.69 16.09 6.32
CA SER A 104 -0.47 17.10 7.35
C SER A 104 1.00 17.06 7.80
N GLU A 105 1.41 17.98 8.67
CA GLU A 105 2.77 17.98 9.25
C GLU A 105 3.07 16.70 10.06
N GLU A 106 2.05 16.10 10.67
CA GLU A 106 2.18 14.85 11.44
C GLU A 106 2.35 13.62 10.53
N GLY A 107 1.97 13.72 9.26
CA GLY A 107 2.02 12.64 8.28
C GLY A 107 0.73 12.50 7.48
N ILE A 108 0.48 11.28 6.98
CA ILE A 108 -0.65 10.96 6.10
C ILE A 108 -1.69 10.13 6.85
N ARG A 109 -2.94 10.58 6.82
CA ARG A 109 -4.11 9.85 7.31
C ARG A 109 -4.99 9.44 6.14
N GLY A 110 -5.58 8.25 6.22
CA GLY A 110 -6.45 7.66 5.22
C GLY A 110 -7.85 7.41 5.78
N THR A 111 -8.89 7.73 5.01
CA THR A 111 -10.28 7.39 5.33
C THR A 111 -10.88 6.58 4.19
N ALA A 112 -11.38 5.38 4.52
CA ALA A 112 -11.69 4.33 3.55
C ALA A 112 -13.18 4.05 3.38
#